data_AF-A0A935JZ50-F1
#
_entry.id   AF-A0A935JZ50-F1
#
_cell.length_a   1.000
_cell.length_b   1.000
_cell.length_c   1.000
_cell.angle_alpha   90.00
_cell.angle_beta   90.00
_cell.angle_gamma   90.00
#
_symmetry.space_group_name_H-M   'P 1'
#
loop_
_entity.id
_entity.type
_entity.pdbx_description
1 polymer ?
#
loop_
_entity_poly.entity_id
_entity_poly.type
_entity_poly.pdbx_seq_one_letter_code
_entity_poly.pdbx_strand_id
1 'polypeptide(L)'
;MRGGNCYACHELAKKELAYGTIGPSLHNFGKMRGADEDTIKYVYDKIYNSNAFSACTNMPRFGLHNWLTPEQITHIVAFLIDPESPVNKD
;
A
#
# COMPACT_ATOMS: atom_id res chain seq x y z
N MET A 1 5.12 7.72 -16.92
CA MET A 1 4.67 6.65 -16.00
C MET A 1 3.66 7.25 -15.03
N ARG A 2 2.60 6.52 -14.66
CA ARG A 2 1.68 6.91 -13.59
C ARG A 2 2.16 6.27 -12.29
N GLY A 3 2.17 7.02 -11.19
CA GLY A 3 2.55 6.53 -9.86
C GLY A 3 1.33 6.32 -8.96
N GLY A 4 1.50 5.54 -7.89
CA GLY A 4 0.43 5.31 -6.91
C GLY A 4 0.17 6.50 -5.98
N ASN A 5 1.13 7.41 -5.84
CA ASN A 5 1.07 8.60 -4.96
C ASN A 5 0.64 8.28 -3.52
N CYS A 6 1.06 7.12 -2.99
CA CYS A 6 0.59 6.57 -1.72
C CYS A 6 0.86 7.52 -0.53
N TYR A 7 2.01 8.21 -0.54
CA TYR A 7 2.36 9.20 0.46
C TYR A 7 1.37 10.37 0.54
N ALA A 8 0.64 10.72 -0.53
CA ALA A 8 -0.36 11.79 -0.44
C ALA A 8 -1.52 11.47 0.51
N CYS A 9 -1.69 10.20 0.89
CA CYS A 9 -2.78 9.76 1.77
C CYS A 9 -2.32 8.99 3.01
N HIS A 10 -1.13 8.39 2.99
CA HIS A 10 -0.67 7.47 4.02
C HIS A 10 0.74 7.82 4.51
N GLU A 11 0.95 7.75 5.82
CA GLU A 11 2.27 7.59 6.42
C GLU A 11 2.82 6.19 6.09
N LEU A 12 4.07 6.09 5.64
CA LEU A 12 4.72 4.83 5.24
C LEU A 12 6.08 4.68 5.94
N ALA A 13 7.17 5.09 5.30
CA ALA A 13 8.49 5.06 5.93
C ALA A 13 8.62 6.23 6.92
N LYS A 14 9.07 5.94 8.15
CA LYS A 14 9.22 6.94 9.23
C LYS A 14 10.12 8.13 8.88
N LYS A 15 11.08 7.91 8.00
CA LYS A 15 12.04 8.94 7.54
C LYS A 15 11.46 9.88 6.49
N GLU A 16 10.33 9.52 5.87
CA GLU A 16 9.63 10.41 4.95
C GLU A 16 8.67 11.30 5.73
N LEU A 17 8.94 12.60 5.74
CA LEU A 17 8.17 13.59 6.48
C LEU A 17 6.97 14.11 5.66
N ALA A 18 7.03 13.97 4.34
CA ALA A 18 5.97 14.43 3.44
C ALA A 18 4.94 13.31 3.20
N TYR A 19 3.98 13.21 4.12
CA TYR A 19 2.84 12.29 3.99
C TYR A 19 1.49 12.95 4.33
N GLY A 20 0.41 12.38 3.81
CA GLY A 20 -0.96 12.76 4.10
C GLY A 20 -1.62 11.84 5.11
N THR A 21 -2.79 12.25 5.60
CA THR A 21 -3.53 11.58 6.69
C THR A 21 -4.98 11.24 6.31
N ILE A 22 -5.29 11.21 5.01
CA ILE A 22 -6.62 10.84 4.50
C ILE A 22 -6.90 9.36 4.76
N GLY A 23 -5.88 8.52 4.58
CA GLY A 23 -5.91 7.11 4.93
C GLY A 23 -5.23 6.85 6.29
N PRO A 24 -5.35 5.63 6.83
CA PRO A 24 -4.63 5.24 8.03
C PRO A 24 -3.11 5.23 7.80
N SER A 25 -2.34 5.39 8.87
CA SER A 25 -0.90 5.12 8.84
C SER A 25 -0.66 3.66 8.45
N LEU A 26 0.32 3.46 7.59
CA LEU A 26 0.80 2.17 7.12
C LEU A 26 2.24 1.92 7.59
N HIS A 27 2.78 2.78 8.46
CA HIS A 27 4.08 2.57 9.08
C HIS A 27 4.07 1.24 9.87
N ASN A 28 5.15 0.45 9.75
CA ASN A 28 5.27 -0.88 10.33
C ASN A 28 4.18 -1.88 9.92
N PHE A 29 3.53 -1.72 8.75
CA PHE A 29 2.46 -2.63 8.32
C PHE A 29 2.90 -4.09 8.31
N GLY A 30 4.01 -4.43 7.65
CA GLY A 30 4.55 -5.79 7.60
C GLY A 30 4.95 -6.31 8.98
N LYS A 31 5.54 -5.46 9.83
CA LYS A 31 5.85 -5.79 11.24
C LYS A 31 4.60 -6.14 12.06
N MET A 32 3.48 -5.44 11.85
CA MET A 32 2.25 -5.64 12.61
C MET A 32 1.37 -6.77 12.07
N ARG A 33 1.34 -6.97 10.76
CA ARG A 33 0.43 -7.91 10.08
C ARG A 33 1.10 -9.22 9.68
N GLY A 34 2.43 -9.24 9.56
CA GLY A 34 3.17 -10.38 9.02
C GLY A 34 3.34 -10.31 7.51
N ALA A 35 3.96 -11.37 6.97
CA ALA A 35 4.26 -11.54 5.55
C ALA A 35 3.76 -12.90 5.02
N ASP A 36 2.70 -13.43 5.61
CA ASP A 36 2.04 -14.63 5.14
C ASP A 36 1.26 -14.39 3.82
N GLU A 37 0.87 -15.48 3.17
CA GLU A 37 0.19 -15.45 1.87
C GLU A 37 -1.13 -14.68 1.91
N ASP A 38 -1.91 -14.79 3.00
CA ASP A 38 -3.18 -14.09 3.14
C ASP A 38 -2.96 -12.57 3.24
N THR A 39 -1.95 -12.14 4.00
CA THR A 39 -1.57 -10.73 4.12
C THR A 39 -1.07 -10.16 2.78
N ILE A 40 -0.20 -10.90 2.08
CA ILE A 40 0.31 -10.51 0.76
C ILE A 40 -0.84 -10.34 -0.24
N LYS A 41 -1.73 -11.34 -0.29
CA LYS A 41 -2.90 -11.33 -1.17
C LYS A 41 -3.83 -10.17 -0.83
N TYR A 42 -4.08 -9.94 0.47
CA TYR A 42 -4.91 -8.83 0.93
C TYR A 42 -4.38 -7.48 0.44
N VAL A 43 -3.08 -7.21 0.60
CA VAL A 43 -2.49 -5.93 0.19
C VAL A 43 -2.59 -5.75 -1.33
N TYR A 44 -2.28 -6.80 -2.09
CA TYR A 44 -2.40 -6.76 -3.55
C TYR A 44 -3.83 -6.43 -3.99
N ASP A 45 -4.81 -7.17 -3.47
CA ASP A 45 -6.22 -6.99 -3.82
C ASP A 45 -6.75 -5.62 -3.38
N LYS A 46 -6.32 -5.12 -2.22
CA LYS A 46 -6.72 -3.81 -1.70
C LYS A 46 -6.22 -2.68 -2.59
N ILE A 47 -5.02 -2.79 -3.16
CA ILE A 47 -4.47 -1.82 -4.14
C ILE A 47 -5.16 -1.99 -5.50
N TYR A 48 -5.38 -3.23 -5.93
CA TYR A 48 -6.01 -3.53 -7.22
C TYR A 48 -7.44 -2.98 -7.31
N ASN A 49 -8.27 -3.27 -6.30
CA ASN A 49 -9.65 -2.82 -6.20
C ASN A 49 -10.07 -2.60 -4.73
N SER A 50 -9.71 -1.45 -4.19
CA SER A 50 -10.04 -1.01 -2.83
C SER A 50 -11.53 -1.10 -2.47
N ASN A 51 -12.43 -0.86 -3.43
CA ASN A 51 -13.89 -0.91 -3.25
C ASN A 51 -14.41 -2.32 -2.93
N ALA A 52 -13.68 -3.38 -3.31
CA ALA A 52 -14.07 -4.75 -2.97
C ALA A 52 -14.07 -5.01 -1.45
N PHE A 53 -13.33 -4.20 -0.69
CA PHE A 53 -13.21 -4.32 0.77
C PHE A 53 -13.98 -3.24 1.53
N SER A 54 -14.23 -2.10 0.89
CA SER A 54 -14.89 -0.95 1.53
C SER A 54 -15.61 -0.15 0.46
N ALA A 55 -16.95 -0.21 0.44
CA ALA A 55 -17.75 0.53 -0.53
C ALA A 55 -17.47 2.04 -0.44
N CYS A 56 -17.35 2.69 -1.60
CA CYS A 56 -17.15 4.15 -1.73
C CYS A 56 -15.91 4.70 -1.00
N THR A 57 -14.86 3.89 -0.80
CA THR A 57 -13.57 4.39 -0.28
C THR A 57 -12.94 5.42 -1.23
N ASN A 58 -12.22 6.39 -0.65
CA ASN A 58 -11.44 7.38 -1.40
C ASN A 58 -10.16 6.80 -2.00
N MET A 59 -9.72 5.61 -1.54
CA MET A 59 -8.55 4.96 -2.10
C MET A 59 -8.82 4.53 -3.55
N PRO A 60 -8.02 4.93 -4.54
CA PRO A 60 -8.29 4.58 -5.93
C PRO A 60 -8.16 3.08 -6.22
N ARG A 61 -8.88 2.62 -7.25
CA ARG A 61 -8.83 1.23 -7.74
C ARG A 61 -7.75 1.13 -8.82
N PHE A 62 -6.49 1.07 -8.40
CA PHE A 62 -5.33 1.27 -9.28
C PHE A 62 -5.22 0.21 -10.37
N GLY A 63 -5.44 -1.07 -10.02
CA GLY A 63 -5.40 -2.17 -10.97
C GLY A 63 -6.61 -2.19 -11.89
N LEU A 64 -7.82 -2.06 -11.32
CA LEU A 64 -9.06 -2.07 -12.10
C LEU A 64 -9.10 -0.98 -13.19
N HIS A 65 -8.57 0.21 -12.91
CA HIS A 65 -8.53 1.33 -13.86
C HIS A 65 -7.23 1.41 -14.66
N ASN A 66 -6.38 0.37 -14.60
CA ASN A 66 -5.11 0.29 -15.32
C ASN A 66 -4.18 1.50 -15.06
N TRP A 67 -4.19 2.04 -13.84
CA TRP A 67 -3.26 3.10 -13.44
C TRP A 67 -1.90 2.55 -13.07
N LEU A 68 -1.87 1.35 -12.50
CA LEU A 68 -0.67 0.58 -12.20
C LEU A 68 -0.75 -0.79 -12.86
N THR A 69 0.37 -1.29 -13.36
CA THR A 69 0.48 -2.67 -13.85
C THR A 69 0.52 -3.65 -12.67
N PRO A 70 0.24 -4.95 -12.89
CA PRO A 70 0.40 -5.97 -11.85
C PRO A 70 1.78 -5.95 -11.20
N GLU A 71 2.85 -5.77 -11.99
CA GLU A 71 4.22 -5.66 -11.51
C GLU A 71 4.45 -4.41 -10.62
N GLN A 72 3.87 -3.27 -10.99
CA GLN A 72 3.96 -2.08 -10.13
C GLN A 72 3.22 -2.29 -8.81
N ILE A 73 2.09 -2.99 -8.82
CA ILE A 73 1.35 -3.32 -7.59
C ILE A 73 2.17 -4.28 -6.72
N THR A 74 2.80 -5.32 -7.28
CA THR A 74 3.65 -6.23 -6.50
C THR A 74 4.86 -5.52 -5.90
N HIS A 75 5.47 -4.54 -6.59
CA HIS A 75 6.51 -3.71 -5.99
C HIS A 75 6.00 -2.91 -4.79
N ILE A 76 4.78 -2.38 -4.83
CA ILE A 76 4.16 -1.68 -3.68
C ILE A 76 3.86 -2.67 -2.54
N VAL A 77 3.39 -3.88 -2.87
CA VAL A 77 3.16 -4.94 -1.88
C VAL A 77 4.47 -5.28 -1.16
N ALA A 78 5.55 -5.49 -1.90
CA ALA A 78 6.88 -5.73 -1.33
C ALA A 78 7.33 -4.53 -0.47
N PHE A 79 7.15 -3.31 -0.95
CA PHE A 79 7.46 -2.11 -0.17
C PHE A 79 6.68 -2.04 1.15
N LEU A 80 5.45 -2.55 1.22
CA LEU A 80 4.65 -2.53 2.44
C LEU A 80 5.00 -3.67 3.41
N ILE A 81 5.34 -4.84 2.87
CA ILE A 81 5.43 -6.10 3.64
C ILE A 81 6.87 -6.51 3.97
N ASP A 82 7.83 -6.26 3.09
CA ASP A 82 9.20 -6.76 3.24
C ASP A 82 9.83 -6.24 4.55
N PRO A 83 10.38 -7.12 5.42
CA PRO A 83 11.08 -6.71 6.64
C PRO A 83 12.23 -5.73 6.38
N GLU A 84 12.86 -5.83 5.21
CA GLU A 84 13.96 -4.96 4.81
C GLU A 84 13.50 -3.61 4.27
N SER A 85 12.20 -3.44 4.02
CA SER A 85 11.61 -2.17 3.57
C SER A 85 11.79 -1.06 4.61
N PRO A 86 12.05 0.20 4.20
CA PRO A 86 12.06 1.34 5.11
C PRO A 86 10.70 1.59 5.80
N VAL A 87 9.59 1.02 5.31
CA VAL A 87 8.29 1.05 6.01
C VAL A 87 8.34 0.28 7.33
N ASN A 88 9.11 -0.81 7.34
CA ASN A 88 9.24 -1.74 8.45
C ASN A 88 10.57 -1.54 9.22
N LYS A 89 11.32 -0.47 8.94
CA LYS A 89 12.56 -0.10 9.64
C LYS A 89 12.40 1.24 10.35
N ASP A 90 13.17 1.43 11.42
CA ASP A 90 13.23 2.67 12.18
C ASP A 90 14.18 3.72 11.58
#